data_AF-A0A916GSL1-F1
#
_entry.id   AF-A0A916GSL1-F1
#
_cell.length_a   1.000
_cell.length_b   1.000
_cell.length_c   1.000
_cell.angle_alpha   90.00
_cell.angle_beta   90.00
_cell.angle_gamma   90.00
#
_symmetry.space_group_name_H-M   'P 1'
#
loop_
_entity.id
_entity.type
_entity.pdbx_description
1 polymer ?
#
loop_
_entity_poly.entity_id
_entity_poly.type
_entity_poly.pdbx_seq_one_letter_code
_entity_poly.pdbx_strand_id
1 'polypeptide(L)' 'MFTRVLFPTDFSAYANAVFDCLPGLKAAGLKQVILLSVIREGDVPMADTSVNEESFARVKWSVEEQLHMAQHALEGQGVR' A
#
# COMPACT_ATOMS: atom_id res chain seq x y z
N MET A 1 -10.19 21.21 -6.45
CA MET A 1 -9.09 20.68 -5.60
C MET A 1 -9.43 19.24 -5.25
N PHE A 2 -8.48 18.31 -5.37
CA PHE A 2 -8.73 16.88 -5.16
C PHE A 2 -8.76 16.55 -3.68
N THR A 3 -9.82 15.89 -3.22
CA THR A 3 -9.98 15.51 -1.80
C THR A 3 -9.62 14.05 -1.53
N ARG A 4 -9.50 13.24 -2.59
CA ARG A 4 -9.13 11.82 -2.56
C ARG A 4 -8.03 11.55 -3.56
N VAL A 5 -7.01 10.80 -3.17
CA VAL A 5 -5.89 10.39 -4.03
C VAL A 5 -5.74 8.87 -3.98
N LEU A 6 -5.45 8.24 -5.12
CA LEU A 6 -5.00 6.85 -5.17
C LEU A 6 -3.47 6.83 -5.05
N PHE A 7 -2.96 6.09 -4.08
CA PHE A 7 -1.53 5.93 -3.85
C PHE A 7 -1.14 4.46 -4.07
N PRO A 8 -0.58 4.12 -5.25
CA PRO A 8 -0.03 2.80 -5.48
C PRO A 8 1.30 2.65 -4.73
N THR A 9 1.49 1.51 -4.07
CA THR A 9 2.73 1.18 -3.36
C THR A 9 3.14 -0.27 -3.61
N ASP A 10 4.41 -0.43 -3.93
CA ASP A 10 5.14 -1.71 -3.91
C ASP A 10 6.00 -1.83 -2.64
N PHE A 11 5.84 -0.90 -1.69
CA PHE A 11 6.61 -0.77 -0.44
C PHE A 11 8.13 -0.64 -0.63
N SER A 12 8.57 -0.29 -1.85
CA SER A 12 9.95 0.05 -2.11
C SER A 12 10.37 1.31 -1.35
N ALA A 13 11.68 1.52 -1.20
CA ALA A 13 12.21 2.75 -0.61
C ALA A 13 11.71 4.02 -1.33
N TYR A 14 11.54 3.94 -2.66
CA TYR A 14 11.02 5.04 -3.46
C TYR A 14 9.54 5.32 -3.18
N ALA A 15 8.71 4.28 -3.12
CA ALA A 15 7.31 4.43 -2.76
C ALA A 15 7.17 5.01 -1.33
N ASN A 16 7.96 4.52 -0.37
CA ASN A 16 7.91 5.01 1.01
C ASN A 16 8.33 6.49 1.12
N ALA A 17 9.34 6.93 0.37
CA ALA A 17 9.73 8.35 0.35
C ALA A 17 8.61 9.26 -0.18
N VAL A 18 7.83 8.80 -1.18
CA VAL A 18 6.67 9.56 -1.69
C VAL A 18 5.52 9.50 -0.70
N PHE A 19 5.31 8.36 -0.04
CA PHE A 19 4.29 8.19 1.00
C PHE A 19 4.46 9.23 2.13
N ASP A 20 5.69 9.45 2.58
CA ASP A 20 6.01 10.45 3.62
C ASP A 20 5.66 11.89 3.21
N CYS A 21 5.52 12.16 1.91
CA CYS A 21 5.15 13.48 1.39
C CYS A 21 3.63 13.72 1.35
N LEU A 22 2.80 12.65 1.40
CA LEU A 22 1.34 12.74 1.27
C LEU A 22 0.68 13.73 2.26
N PRO A 23 1.07 13.79 3.55
CA PRO A 23 0.46 14.71 4.52
C PRO A 23 0.63 16.18 4.15
N GLY A 24 1.71 16.53 3.44
CA GLY A 24 1.94 17.88 2.95
C GLY A 24 0.83 18.35 2.01
N LEU A 25 0.18 17.43 1.30
CA LEU A 25 -0.94 17.73 0.40
C LEU A 25 -2.23 18.11 1.14
N LYS A 26 -2.29 17.99 2.48
CA LYS A 26 -3.42 18.49 3.28
C LYS A 26 -3.62 20.00 3.11
N ALA A 27 -2.54 20.77 3.01
CA ALA A 27 -2.61 22.20 2.72
C ALA A 27 -3.28 22.48 1.36
N ALA A 28 -3.16 21.53 0.43
CA ALA A 28 -3.83 21.51 -0.85
C ALA A 28 -5.11 20.65 -0.86
N GLY A 29 -5.75 20.42 0.30
CA GLY A 29 -7.13 19.91 0.39
C GLY A 29 -7.30 18.40 0.37
N LEU A 30 -6.21 17.63 0.43
CA LEU A 30 -6.27 16.18 0.58
C LEU A 30 -6.99 15.81 1.88
N LYS A 31 -7.95 14.89 1.79
CA LYS A 31 -8.69 14.35 2.95
C LYS A 31 -8.57 12.84 3.08
N GLN A 32 -8.41 12.15 1.95
CA GLN A 32 -8.38 10.69 1.91
C GLN A 32 -7.33 10.17 0.95
N VAL A 33 -6.64 9.11 1.34
CA VAL A 33 -5.74 8.33 0.48
C VAL A 33 -6.30 6.92 0.34
N ILE A 34 -6.37 6.44 -0.90
CA ILE A 34 -6.69 5.06 -1.22
C ILE A 34 -5.36 4.35 -1.46
N LEU A 35 -4.96 3.49 -0.53
CA LEU A 35 -3.76 2.68 -0.68
C LEU A 35 -4.04 1.49 -1.60
N LEU A 36 -3.15 1.24 -2.55
CA LEU A 36 -3.24 0.13 -3.49
C LEU A 36 -1.89 -0.57 -3.55
N SER A 37 -1.87 -1.88 -3.32
CA SER A 37 -0.72 -2.73 -3.62
C SER A 37 -1.15 -3.82 -4.60
N VAL A 38 -0.25 -4.15 -5.54
CA VAL A 38 -0.50 -5.14 -6.60
C VAL A 38 0.41 -6.33 -6.37
N ILE A 39 -0.18 -7.49 -6.13
CA ILE A 39 0.54 -8.77 -6.06
C ILE A 39 0.63 -9.33 -7.47
N ARG A 40 1.86 -9.53 -7.96
CA ARG A 40 2.15 -10.14 -9.27
C ARG A 40 2.48 -11.61 -9.08
N GLU A 41 2.41 -12.38 -10.16
CA GLU A 41 2.77 -13.81 -10.14
C GLU A 41 4.19 -14.03 -9.60
N GLY A 42 5.14 -13.17 -9.97
CA GLY A 42 6.53 -13.25 -9.49
C GLY A 42 6.73 -12.91 -8.01
N ASP A 43 5.73 -12.32 -7.33
CA ASP A 43 5.80 -12.03 -5.91
C ASP A 43 5.39 -13.25 -5.06
N VAL A 44 4.79 -14.27 -5.68
CA VAL A 44 4.35 -15.49 -5.01
C VAL A 44 5.31 -16.63 -5.31
N PRO A 45 5.90 -17.27 -4.29
CA PRO A 45 6.72 -18.46 -4.50
C PRO A 45 5.91 -19.58 -5.15
N MET A 46 6.32 -19.98 -6.37
CA MET A 46 5.73 -21.11 -7.09
C MET A 46 6.27 -22.43 -6.52
N ALA A 47 5.40 -23.42 -6.35
CA ALA A 47 5.82 -24.81 -6.22
C ALA A 47 5.59 -25.50 -7.57
N ASP A 48 6.67 -25.95 -8.18
CA ASP A 48 6.83 -26.83 -9.35
C ASP A 48 6.07 -26.55 -10.66
N THR A 49 4.96 -25.81 -10.70
CA THR A 49 4.35 -25.23 -11.92
C THR A 49 3.10 -24.36 -11.66
N SER A 50 2.67 -24.15 -10.41
CA SER A 50 1.47 -23.37 -10.10
C SER A 50 1.60 -22.50 -8.85
N VAL A 51 0.73 -21.48 -8.78
CA VAL A 51 0.51 -20.69 -7.58
C VAL A 51 -0.12 -21.61 -6.53
N ASN A 52 0.64 -21.97 -5.48
CA ASN A 52 0.06 -22.63 -4.32
C ASN A 52 -0.83 -21.60 -3.58
N GLU A 53 -2.06 -21.99 -3.26
CA GLU A 53 -3.02 -21.17 -2.53
C GLU A 53 -2.46 -20.71 -1.17
N GLU A 54 -1.69 -21.58 -0.50
CA GLU A 54 -1.01 -21.22 0.75
C GLU A 54 0.08 -20.15 0.55
N SER A 55 0.89 -20.26 -0.50
CA SER A 55 1.91 -19.26 -0.84
C SER A 55 1.27 -17.91 -1.12
N PHE A 56 0.19 -17.89 -1.90
CA PHE A 56 -0.55 -16.67 -2.19
C PHE A 56 -1.18 -16.08 -0.93
N ALA A 57 -1.81 -16.90 -0.08
CA ALA A 57 -2.40 -16.45 1.18
C ALA A 57 -1.37 -15.79 2.10
N ARG A 58 -0.14 -16.34 2.16
CA ARG A 58 0.96 -15.76 2.95
C ARG A 58 1.39 -14.39 2.42
N VAL A 59 1.58 -14.26 1.10
CA VAL A 59 1.94 -12.98 0.48
C VAL A 59 0.82 -11.95 0.65
N LYS A 60 -0.43 -12.37 0.41
CA LYS A 60 -1.61 -11.55 0.62
C LYS A 60 -1.69 -11.03 2.06
N TRP A 61 -1.55 -11.90 3.06
CA TRP A 61 -1.55 -11.49 4.47
C TRP A 61 -0.46 -10.45 4.76
N SER A 62 0.76 -10.67 4.26
CA SER A 62 1.87 -9.74 4.46
C SER A 62 1.60 -8.36 3.83
N VAL A 63 1.02 -8.34 2.63
CA VAL A 63 0.62 -7.08 1.97
C VAL A 63 -0.52 -6.38 2.71
N GLU A 64 -1.52 -7.13 3.18
CA GLU A 64 -2.63 -6.59 3.98
C GLU A 64 -2.12 -5.98 5.30
N GLU A 65 -1.16 -6.62 5.97
CA GLU A 65 -0.51 -6.09 7.17
C GLU A 65 0.24 -4.78 6.89
N GLN A 66 1.00 -4.72 5.79
CA GLN A 66 1.70 -3.50 5.37
C GLN A 66 0.74 -2.36 5.02
N LEU A 67 -0.35 -2.65 4.33
CA LEU A 67 -1.41 -1.68 4.04
C LEU A 67 -2.07 -1.17 5.33
N HIS A 68 -2.32 -2.06 6.30
CA HIS A 68 -2.87 -1.70 7.60
C HIS A 68 -1.95 -0.78 8.41
N MET A 69 -0.64 -1.07 8.42
CA MET A 69 0.36 -0.19 9.04
C MET A 69 0.43 1.19 8.36
N ALA A 70 0.43 1.21 7.03
CA ALA A 70 0.43 2.45 6.26
C ALA A 70 -0.85 3.28 6.50
N GLN A 71 -2.02 2.65 6.57
CA GLN A 71 -3.27 3.30 6.94
C GLN A 71 -3.15 3.96 8.31
N HIS A 72 -2.70 3.23 9.34
CA HIS A 72 -2.53 3.77 10.69
C HIS A 72 -1.55 4.95 10.74
N ALA A 73 -0.47 4.90 9.96
CA ALA A 73 0.48 6.01 9.87
C ALA A 73 -0.16 7.29 9.30
N LEU A 74 -0.96 7.18 8.24
CA LEU A 74 -1.69 8.31 7.65
C LEU A 74 -2.77 8.85 8.59
N GLU A 75 -3.51 7.97 9.25
CA GLU A 75 -4.53 8.34 10.24
C GLU A 75 -3.91 9.13 11.41
N GLY A 76 -2.73 8.72 11.89
CA GLY A 76 -1.95 9.45 12.89
C GLY A 76 -1.52 10.85 12.46
N GLN A 77 -1.47 11.11 11.15
CA GLN A 77 -1.17 12.41 10.55
C GLN A 77 -2.44 13.18 10.12
N GLY A 78 -3.62 12.64 10.43
CA GLY A 78 -4.92 13.25 10.15
C GLY A 78 -5.30 13.19 8.67
N VAL A 79 -4.87 12.16 7.95
CA VAL A 79 -5.37 11.78 6.61
C VAL A 79 -6.09 10.45 6.75
N ARG A 80 -7.28 10.32 6.15
CA ARG A 80 -8.07 9.08 6.22
C ARG A 80 -7.74 8.12 5.09
#